data_AF-A0A1I1KCU7-F1
#
_entry.id   AF-A0A1I1KCU7-F1
#
_cell.length_a   1.000
_cell.length_b   1.000
_cell.length_c   1.000
_cell.angle_alpha   90.00
_cell.angle_beta   90.00
_cell.angle_gamma   90.00
#
_symmetry.space_group_name_H-M   'P 1'
#
loop_
_entity.id
_entity.type
_entity.pdbx_description
1 polymer ?
#
loop_
_entity_poly.entity_id
_entity_poly.type
_entity_poly.pdbx_seq_one_letter_code
_entity_poly.pdbx_strand_id
1 'polypeptide(L)'
;MLLLYLNHELGYDRWHPELAKVYKVSLRGEEDILRRTPAPLAALLRDNASQIEAATKISADARYETPLSFAEKTVTQPGVISADSLFFKVFPYKIVAGDALAPLNKPNAMVINEGIAAKLFGSENPIGKAIKVYNSYDCEVTAVMEQPEGPTHLDIQVVHRSPYEKNNYHRQNWSGRHCPASIHLSARCWNPGSMSTYRPLY
;
A
#
# COMPACT_ATOMS: atom_id res chain seq x y z
N MET A 1 -9.17 -21.53 8.57
CA MET A 1 -7.76 -21.78 8.92
C MET A 1 -6.92 -20.66 8.31
N LEU A 2 -6.14 -19.91 9.09
CA LEU A 2 -5.26 -18.85 8.57
C LEU A 2 -3.92 -19.52 8.24
N LEU A 3 -3.57 -19.65 6.97
CA LEU A 3 -2.28 -20.21 6.57
C LEU A 3 -1.47 -19.12 5.85
N LEU A 4 -0.34 -18.75 6.45
CA LEU A 4 0.59 -17.75 5.94
C LEU A 4 1.60 -18.43 4.99
N TYR A 5 1.57 -18.09 3.70
CA TYR A 5 2.52 -18.52 2.67
C TYR A 5 2.36 -17.53 1.48
N LEU A 6 3.36 -16.95 0.80
CA LEU A 6 4.77 -17.22 0.54
C LEU A 6 5.61 -15.95 0.73
N ASN A 7 6.82 -16.11 1.28
CA ASN A 7 7.97 -15.33 0.82
C ASN A 7 8.43 -15.92 -0.52
N HIS A 8 9.11 -15.13 -1.36
CA HIS A 8 10.01 -15.58 -2.44
C HIS A 8 9.47 -15.51 -3.89
N GLU A 9 9.49 -14.33 -4.50
CA GLU A 9 10.13 -14.24 -5.82
C GLU A 9 11.54 -13.68 -5.60
N LEU A 10 12.56 -14.54 -5.72
CA LEU A 10 13.95 -14.32 -5.33
C LEU A 10 14.62 -13.04 -5.85
N GLY A 11 14.05 -12.32 -6.80
CA GLY A 11 14.69 -11.20 -7.47
C GLY A 11 14.15 -9.82 -7.12
N TYR A 12 12.94 -9.70 -6.59
CA TYR A 12 12.24 -8.41 -6.47
C TYR A 12 12.47 -7.76 -5.10
N ASP A 13 12.31 -6.43 -5.05
CA ASP A 13 12.32 -5.62 -3.82
C ASP A 13 13.63 -5.65 -3.02
N ARG A 14 14.76 -5.83 -3.73
CA ARG A 14 16.11 -5.80 -3.12
C ARG A 14 16.67 -4.38 -2.90
N TRP A 15 15.89 -3.36 -3.25
CA TRP A 15 16.27 -1.96 -3.16
C TRP A 15 16.34 -1.44 -1.72
N HIS A 16 15.79 -2.16 -0.74
CA HIS A 16 15.94 -1.81 0.68
C HIS A 16 15.98 -3.05 1.59
N PRO A 17 16.89 -3.12 2.58
CA PRO A 17 17.07 -4.31 3.44
C PRO A 17 15.84 -4.67 4.28
N GLU A 18 15.05 -3.68 4.72
CA GLU A 18 13.81 -3.93 5.48
C GLU A 18 12.73 -4.69 4.70
N LEU A 19 12.79 -4.69 3.36
CA LEU A 19 11.82 -5.42 2.53
C LEU A 19 11.94 -6.93 2.68
N ALA A 20 13.09 -7.45 3.14
CA ALA A 20 13.27 -8.86 3.47
C ALA A 20 12.35 -9.32 4.61
N LYS A 21 11.81 -8.39 5.41
CA LYS A 21 10.89 -8.64 6.53
C LYS A 21 9.45 -8.25 6.20
N VAL A 22 9.17 -7.87 4.96
CA VAL A 22 7.83 -7.52 4.51
C VAL A 22 7.12 -8.76 3.99
N TYR A 23 5.96 -9.06 4.55
CA TYR A 23 5.16 -10.22 4.21
C TYR A 23 3.79 -9.79 3.71
N LYS A 24 3.32 -10.48 2.66
CA LYS A 24 1.94 -10.36 2.19
C LYS A 24 1.05 -11.39 2.87
N VAL A 25 -0.04 -10.93 3.47
CA VAL A 25 -1.04 -11.81 4.07
C VAL A 25 -2.01 -12.26 2.99
N SER A 26 -2.21 -13.57 2.89
CA SER A 26 -3.21 -14.19 2.01
C SER A 26 -4.09 -15.14 2.84
N LEU A 27 -5.36 -15.25 2.48
CA LEU A 27 -6.23 -16.26 3.09
C LEU A 27 -6.21 -17.51 2.24
N ARG A 28 -5.99 -18.67 2.85
CA ARG A 28 -6.13 -19.96 2.18
C ARG A 28 -7.55 -20.50 2.40
N GLY A 29 -8.33 -20.59 1.33
CA GLY A 29 -9.55 -21.40 1.27
C GLY A 29 -9.22 -22.88 1.14
N GLU A 30 -10.24 -23.73 1.11
CA GLU A 30 -10.06 -25.19 1.02
C GLU A 30 -9.32 -25.62 -0.25
N GLU A 31 -9.57 -24.93 -1.37
CA GLU A 31 -8.97 -25.26 -2.68
C GLU A 31 -8.07 -24.14 -3.26
N ASP A 32 -8.19 -22.90 -2.78
CA ASP A 32 -7.54 -21.73 -3.38
C ASP A 32 -6.90 -20.76 -2.37
N ILE A 33 -5.83 -20.08 -2.80
CA ILE A 33 -5.28 -18.92 -2.08
C ILE A 33 -6.03 -17.67 -2.54
N LEU A 34 -6.84 -17.11 -1.64
CA LEU A 34 -7.53 -15.85 -1.86
C LEU A 34 -6.50 -14.71 -1.91
N ARG A 35 -6.44 -14.03 -3.05
CA ARG A 35 -5.61 -12.82 -3.26
C ARG A 35 -6.09 -11.60 -2.47
N ARG A 36 -7.23 -11.70 -1.78
CA ARG A 36 -7.92 -10.62 -1.08
C ARG A 36 -8.08 -10.98 0.39
N THR A 37 -7.73 -10.04 1.26
CA THR A 37 -7.88 -10.19 2.71
C THR A 37 -8.96 -9.23 3.22
N PRO A 38 -9.74 -9.62 4.25
CA PRO A 38 -10.67 -8.71 4.90
C PRO A 38 -9.95 -7.47 5.42
N ALA A 39 -10.55 -6.30 5.23
CA ALA A 39 -10.01 -5.04 5.68
C ALA A 39 -9.63 -4.97 7.18
N PRO A 40 -10.38 -5.58 8.14
CA PRO A 40 -10.01 -5.50 9.55
C PRO A 40 -8.81 -6.36 9.94
N LEU A 41 -8.34 -7.26 9.07
CA LEU A 41 -7.25 -8.19 9.39
C LEU A 41 -5.94 -7.48 9.73
N ALA A 42 -5.65 -6.33 9.11
CA ALA A 42 -4.44 -5.55 9.41
C ALA A 42 -4.44 -4.99 10.84
N ALA A 43 -5.60 -4.49 11.29
CA ALA A 43 -5.77 -4.00 12.65
C ALA A 43 -5.69 -5.15 13.67
N LEU A 44 -6.39 -6.26 13.40
CA LEU A 44 -6.38 -7.44 14.26
C LEU A 44 -4.98 -8.00 14.44
N LEU A 45 -4.20 -8.11 13.36
CA LEU A 45 -2.83 -8.61 13.40
C LEU A 45 -1.93 -7.72 14.24
N ARG A 46 -2.01 -6.40 14.07
CA ARG A 46 -1.25 -5.44 14.90
C ARG A 46 -1.64 -5.54 16.38
N ASP A 47 -2.92 -5.68 16.68
CA ASP A 47 -3.40 -5.65 18.05
C ASP A 47 -3.13 -6.98 18.80
N ASN A 48 -2.94 -8.10 18.08
CA ASN A 48 -2.77 -9.44 18.68
C ASN A 48 -1.39 -10.08 18.49
N ALA A 49 -0.51 -9.52 17.67
CA ALA A 49 0.83 -10.08 17.44
C ALA A 49 1.92 -9.03 17.68
N SER A 50 2.58 -9.11 18.83
CA SER A 50 3.67 -8.21 19.25
C SER A 50 4.90 -8.22 18.33
N GLN A 51 5.00 -9.20 17.44
CA GLN A 51 6.07 -9.36 16.46
C GLN A 51 5.87 -8.48 15.21
N ILE A 52 4.67 -7.94 14.99
CA ILE A 52 4.32 -7.10 13.85
C ILE A 52 4.62 -5.64 14.19
N GLU A 53 5.53 -5.03 13.44
CA GLU A 53 5.93 -3.63 13.66
C GLU A 53 4.95 -2.65 13.01
N ALA A 54 4.50 -3.00 11.82
CA ALA A 54 3.56 -2.21 11.04
C ALA A 54 2.77 -3.13 10.10
N ALA A 55 1.50 -2.79 9.89
CA ALA A 55 0.66 -3.41 8.88
C ALA A 55 0.01 -2.30 8.06
N THR A 56 0.10 -2.40 6.74
CA THR A 56 -0.52 -1.49 5.79
C THR A 56 -1.45 -2.26 4.88
N LYS A 57 -2.54 -1.60 4.51
CA LYS A 57 -3.48 -2.05 3.49
C LYS A 57 -3.18 -1.31 2.19
N ILE A 58 -3.10 -2.07 1.09
CA ILE A 58 -3.04 -1.54 -0.27
C ILE A 58 -4.32 -1.94 -1.00
N SER A 59 -5.01 -0.95 -1.52
CA SER A 59 -6.21 -1.07 -2.34
C SER A 59 -5.88 -0.58 -3.76
N ALA A 60 -6.58 -1.13 -4.76
CA ALA A 60 -6.31 -0.98 -6.19
C ALA A 60 -5.15 -1.83 -6.73
N ASP A 61 -5.31 -2.33 -7.95
CA ASP A 61 -4.28 -3.09 -8.66
C ASP A 61 -3.39 -2.11 -9.41
N ALA A 62 -2.10 -2.08 -9.06
CA ALA A 62 -1.09 -1.21 -9.66
C ALA A 62 -0.96 -1.39 -11.18
N ARG A 63 -1.53 -2.45 -11.78
CA ARG A 63 -1.51 -2.65 -13.23
C ARG A 63 -2.60 -1.85 -13.96
N TYR A 64 -3.61 -1.35 -13.26
CA TYR A 64 -4.64 -0.53 -13.92
C TYR A 64 -4.14 0.88 -14.19
N GLU A 65 -4.29 1.27 -15.44
CA GLU A 65 -4.08 2.63 -15.89
C GLU A 65 -5.11 3.57 -15.24
N THR A 66 -4.60 4.57 -14.52
CA THR A 66 -5.42 5.55 -13.80
C THR A 66 -5.14 6.96 -14.34
N PRO A 67 -6.17 7.73 -14.72
CA PRO A 67 -5.99 9.11 -15.14
C PRO A 67 -5.70 10.00 -13.92
N LEU A 68 -4.63 10.77 -14.03
CA LEU A 68 -4.20 11.82 -13.10
C LEU A 68 -4.28 13.16 -13.82
N SER A 69 -5.09 14.09 -13.32
CA SER A 69 -5.29 15.39 -13.97
C SER A 69 -4.84 16.54 -13.07
N PHE A 70 -4.11 17.48 -13.66
CA PHE A 70 -3.73 18.74 -13.04
C PHE A 70 -3.95 19.88 -14.05
N ALA A 71 -4.78 20.85 -13.69
CA ALA A 71 -5.25 21.89 -14.62
C ALA A 71 -5.80 21.26 -15.93
N GLU A 72 -5.28 21.65 -17.09
CA GLU A 72 -5.67 21.13 -18.41
C GLU A 72 -4.89 19.87 -18.83
N LYS A 73 -3.89 19.44 -18.03
CA LYS A 73 -3.08 18.27 -18.33
C LYS A 73 -3.66 17.04 -17.68
N THR A 74 -3.78 15.95 -18.44
CA THR A 74 -4.13 14.63 -17.93
C THR A 74 -3.10 13.62 -18.39
N VAL A 75 -2.61 12.82 -17.44
CA VAL A 75 -1.66 11.74 -17.70
C VAL A 75 -2.26 10.45 -17.15
N THR A 76 -2.39 9.46 -18.02
CA THR A 76 -2.78 8.11 -17.61
C THR A 76 -1.54 7.34 -17.20
N GLN A 77 -1.55 6.76 -16.00
CA GLN A 77 -0.40 6.02 -15.46
C GLN A 77 -0.83 4.71 -14.80
N PRO A 78 -0.13 3.59 -15.06
CA PRO A 78 -0.13 2.47 -14.13
C PRO A 78 0.64 2.86 -12.85
N GLY A 79 0.62 1.98 -11.87
CA GLY A 79 1.32 2.16 -10.59
C GLY A 79 0.64 3.13 -9.63
N VAL A 80 -0.65 3.44 -9.85
CA VAL A 80 -1.44 4.28 -8.95
C VAL A 80 -2.17 3.38 -7.95
N ILE A 81 -1.81 3.47 -6.68
CA ILE A 81 -2.41 2.68 -5.60
C ILE A 81 -3.02 3.55 -4.52
N SER A 82 -3.97 3.00 -3.77
CA SER A 82 -4.47 3.60 -2.53
C SER A 82 -3.93 2.86 -1.32
N ALA A 83 -3.39 3.59 -0.34
CA ALA A 83 -2.87 2.99 0.89
C ALA A 83 -3.24 3.80 2.13
N ASP A 84 -3.06 3.18 3.30
CA ASP A 84 -3.22 3.87 4.58
C ASP A 84 -1.95 4.62 5.01
N SER A 85 -2.01 5.31 6.16
CA SER A 85 -0.91 6.14 6.66
C SER A 85 0.33 5.37 7.07
N LEU A 86 0.26 4.04 7.23
CA LEU A 86 1.38 3.20 7.65
C LEU A 86 2.17 2.64 6.46
N PHE A 87 1.77 2.94 5.22
CA PHE A 87 2.44 2.45 4.01
C PHE A 87 3.96 2.67 4.04
N PHE A 88 4.42 3.90 4.31
CA PHE A 88 5.85 4.22 4.32
C PHE A 88 6.61 3.66 5.54
N LYS A 89 5.91 3.10 6.54
CA LYS A 89 6.54 2.31 7.61
C LYS A 89 6.79 0.85 7.20
N VAL A 90 6.02 0.35 6.23
CA VAL A 90 6.18 -1.01 5.68
C VAL A 90 7.09 -0.98 4.45
N PHE A 91 6.90 0.00 3.57
CA PHE A 91 7.70 0.19 2.36
C PHE A 91 8.52 1.49 2.49
N PRO A 92 9.81 1.39 2.80
CA PRO A 92 10.66 2.55 3.10
C PRO A 92 11.15 3.25 1.83
N TYR A 93 10.24 3.71 0.99
CA TYR A 93 10.56 4.56 -0.16
C TYR A 93 11.21 5.87 0.33
N LYS A 94 12.27 6.29 -0.35
CA LYS A 94 12.97 7.54 -0.03
C LYS A 94 12.15 8.73 -0.52
N ILE A 95 11.86 9.66 0.40
CA ILE A 95 11.20 10.93 0.08
C ILE A 95 12.27 11.96 -0.28
N VAL A 96 12.12 12.59 -1.44
CA VAL A 96 13.07 13.59 -1.97
C VAL A 96 12.58 15.02 -1.78
N ALA A 97 11.28 15.24 -1.62
CA ALA A 97 10.68 16.54 -1.33
C ALA A 97 9.38 16.41 -0.52
N GLY A 98 9.05 17.43 0.28
CA GLY A 98 7.82 17.48 1.08
C GLY A 98 7.95 16.82 2.45
N ASP A 99 6.84 16.27 2.97
CA ASP A 99 6.79 15.67 4.30
C ASP A 99 7.34 14.23 4.30
N ALA A 100 8.56 14.06 4.81
CA ALA A 100 9.20 12.75 4.95
C ALA A 100 8.77 11.96 6.20
N LEU A 101 8.19 12.62 7.21
CA LEU A 101 7.84 11.98 8.48
C LEU A 101 6.48 11.30 8.40
N ALA A 102 5.51 11.96 7.77
CA ALA A 102 4.13 11.49 7.76
C ALA A 102 3.38 11.84 6.46
N PRO A 103 3.91 11.45 5.27
CA PRO A 103 3.39 11.90 3.98
C PRO A 103 1.90 11.56 3.78
N LEU A 104 1.41 10.41 4.25
CA LEU A 104 0.01 9.99 4.08
C LEU A 104 -0.89 10.22 5.31
N ASN A 105 -0.49 11.12 6.22
CA ASN A 105 -1.22 11.31 7.47
C ASN A 105 -2.60 11.99 7.29
N LYS A 106 -2.72 12.89 6.31
CA LYS A 106 -3.98 13.55 5.98
C LYS A 106 -4.86 12.67 5.08
N PRO A 107 -6.20 12.71 5.22
CA PRO A 107 -7.06 12.28 4.13
C PRO A 107 -6.74 13.12 2.88
N ASN A 108 -6.84 12.53 1.69
CA ASN A 108 -6.51 13.17 0.40
C ASN A 108 -5.02 13.45 0.21
N ALA A 109 -4.15 12.93 1.08
CA ALA A 109 -2.72 13.02 0.84
C ALA A 109 -2.30 12.13 -0.34
N MET A 110 -1.40 12.65 -1.17
CA MET A 110 -0.79 11.94 -2.28
C MET A 110 0.73 12.08 -2.22
N VAL A 111 1.42 11.00 -2.56
CA VAL A 111 2.84 10.95 -2.85
C VAL A 111 3.00 10.49 -4.29
N ILE A 112 3.76 11.26 -5.06
CA ILE A 112 4.06 10.97 -6.47
C ILE A 112 5.55 10.70 -6.62
N ASN A 113 5.94 9.89 -7.60
CA ASN A 113 7.36 9.80 -7.93
C ASN A 113 7.85 11.03 -8.72
N GLU A 114 9.17 11.18 -8.80
CA GLU A 114 9.82 12.28 -9.53
C GLU A 114 9.41 12.33 -11.01
N GLY A 115 9.23 11.16 -11.65
CA GLY A 115 8.80 11.08 -13.04
C GLY A 115 7.39 11.63 -13.28
N ILE A 116 6.44 11.34 -12.39
CA ILE A 116 5.07 11.87 -12.44
C ILE A 116 5.07 13.36 -12.11
N ALA A 117 5.88 13.79 -11.13
CA ALA A 117 6.06 15.20 -10.82
C ALA A 117 6.53 15.99 -12.06
N ALA A 118 7.55 15.49 -12.76
CA ALA A 118 8.06 16.11 -13.99
C ALA A 118 7.01 16.13 -15.13
N LYS A 119 6.24 15.05 -15.31
CA LYS A 119 5.20 14.97 -16.37
C LYS A 119 4.06 15.97 -16.13
N LEU A 120 3.58 16.10 -14.91
CA LEU A 120 2.42 16.94 -14.58
C LEU A 120 2.81 18.42 -14.37
N PHE A 121 3.91 18.68 -13.65
CA PHE A 121 4.30 20.01 -13.20
C PHE A 121 5.53 20.58 -13.91
N GLY A 122 6.26 19.77 -14.69
CA GLY A 122 7.52 20.20 -15.29
C GLY A 122 8.55 20.54 -14.22
N SER A 123 9.01 21.80 -14.21
CA SER A 123 9.93 22.32 -13.20
C SER A 123 9.23 22.99 -12.02
N GLU A 124 7.89 23.03 -12.02
CA GLU A 124 7.12 23.67 -10.96
C GLU A 124 7.06 22.77 -9.71
N ASN A 125 7.12 23.36 -8.52
CA ASN A 125 7.02 22.61 -7.27
C ASN A 125 5.63 21.93 -7.15
N PRO A 126 5.55 20.59 -7.01
CA PRO A 126 4.27 19.90 -6.91
C PRO A 126 3.66 19.96 -5.50
N ILE A 127 4.45 20.23 -4.47
CA ILE A 127 4.01 20.15 -3.06
C ILE A 127 2.88 21.16 -2.78
N GLY A 128 1.82 20.69 -2.10
CA GLY A 128 0.63 21.46 -1.75
C GLY A 128 -0.39 21.59 -2.88
N LYS A 129 -0.13 21.04 -4.07
CA LYS A 129 -1.06 21.11 -5.20
C LYS A 129 -2.01 19.93 -5.23
N ALA A 130 -3.21 20.18 -5.74
CA ALA A 130 -4.23 19.15 -5.90
C ALA A 130 -4.16 18.47 -7.27
N ILE A 131 -4.05 17.15 -7.29
CA ILE A 131 -4.19 16.29 -8.49
C ILE A 131 -5.53 15.57 -8.40
N LYS A 132 -6.30 15.60 -9.48
CA LYS A 132 -7.55 14.85 -9.60
C LYS A 132 -7.26 13.41 -9.99
N VAL A 133 -7.78 12.46 -9.21
CA VAL A 133 -7.65 11.02 -9.43
C VAL A 133 -8.98 10.45 -9.94
N TYR A 134 -8.92 9.56 -10.94
CA TYR A 134 -10.11 8.94 -11.55
C TYR A 134 -11.14 9.94 -12.10
N ASN A 135 -10.72 11.18 -12.38
CA ASN A 135 -11.61 12.31 -12.66
C ASN A 135 -12.74 12.49 -11.61
N SER A 136 -12.52 12.03 -10.37
CA SER A 136 -13.58 11.87 -9.37
C SER A 136 -13.34 12.68 -8.11
N TYR A 137 -12.11 12.70 -7.60
CA TYR A 137 -11.78 13.43 -6.37
C TYR A 137 -10.34 13.95 -6.41
N ASP A 138 -10.11 15.01 -5.65
CA ASP A 138 -8.82 15.69 -5.60
C ASP A 138 -7.98 15.19 -4.42
N CYS A 139 -6.67 15.05 -4.67
CA CYS A 139 -5.67 14.70 -3.67
C CYS A 139 -4.52 15.71 -3.67
N GLU A 140 -4.11 16.16 -2.50
CA GLU A 140 -3.01 17.10 -2.29
C GLU A 140 -1.68 16.34 -2.33
N VAL A 141 -0.73 16.80 -3.16
CA VAL A 141 0.63 16.28 -3.17
C VAL A 141 1.35 16.75 -1.92
N THR A 142 1.66 15.81 -1.04
CA THR A 142 2.31 16.05 0.26
C THR A 142 3.80 15.77 0.21
N ALA A 143 4.22 14.86 -0.66
CA ALA A 143 5.61 14.47 -0.83
C ALA A 143 5.88 13.96 -2.25
N VAL A 144 7.16 13.98 -2.62
CA VAL A 144 7.70 13.33 -3.82
C VAL A 144 8.66 12.24 -3.39
N MET A 145 8.55 11.06 -3.98
CA MET A 145 9.41 9.91 -3.70
C MET A 145 10.33 9.57 -4.86
N GLU A 146 11.49 9.02 -4.52
CA GLU A 146 12.45 8.46 -5.48
C GLU A 146 11.93 7.12 -6.03
N GLN A 147 12.21 6.87 -7.31
CA GLN A 147 11.92 5.56 -7.90
C GLN A 147 12.97 4.55 -7.42
N PRO A 148 12.58 3.37 -6.91
CA PRO A 148 13.55 2.38 -6.46
C PRO A 148 14.44 1.86 -7.60
N GLU A 149 15.71 1.61 -7.29
CA GLU A 149 16.64 0.99 -8.23
C GLU A 149 16.43 -0.53 -8.28
N GLY A 150 16.08 -1.05 -9.46
CA GLY A 150 15.96 -2.49 -9.71
C GLY A 150 14.52 -3.01 -9.74
N PRO A 151 14.34 -4.32 -9.92
CA PRO A 151 13.03 -4.93 -10.08
C PRO A 151 12.21 -4.84 -8.78
N THR A 152 10.99 -4.33 -8.88
CA THR A 152 10.01 -4.25 -7.79
C THR A 152 8.79 -5.09 -8.14
N HIS A 153 8.24 -5.82 -7.16
CA HIS A 153 7.02 -6.59 -7.40
C HIS A 153 5.78 -5.67 -7.52
N LEU A 154 5.88 -4.46 -6.94
CA LEU A 154 4.92 -3.38 -7.06
C LEU A 154 5.63 -2.18 -7.68
N ASP A 155 5.45 -1.99 -8.99
CA ASP A 155 5.90 -0.78 -9.67
C ASP A 155 4.95 0.37 -9.32
N ILE A 156 5.25 1.03 -8.20
CA ILE A 156 4.43 2.09 -7.63
C ILE A 156 4.95 3.43 -8.11
N GLN A 157 4.09 4.13 -8.84
CA GLN A 157 4.35 5.46 -9.38
C GLN A 157 3.67 6.55 -8.52
N VAL A 158 2.50 6.23 -7.95
CA VAL A 158 1.72 7.14 -7.10
C VAL A 158 1.04 6.37 -5.97
N VAL A 159 1.14 6.91 -4.75
CA VAL A 159 0.41 6.41 -3.57
C VAL A 159 -0.49 7.53 -3.06
N HIS A 160 -1.78 7.26 -2.93
CA HIS A 160 -2.72 8.24 -2.37
C HIS A 160 -3.57 7.63 -1.25
N ARG A 161 -4.02 8.48 -0.34
CA ARG A 161 -4.98 8.11 0.70
C ARG A 161 -6.36 8.63 0.35
N SER A 162 -7.29 7.71 0.12
CA SER A 162 -8.65 8.07 -0.31
C SER A 162 -9.38 8.97 0.72
N PRO A 163 -10.06 10.04 0.26
CA PRO A 163 -10.96 10.86 1.11
C PRO A 163 -11.99 10.05 1.85
N TYR A 164 -12.50 9.04 1.15
CA TYR A 164 -13.66 8.26 1.53
C TYR A 164 -13.28 7.06 2.40
N GLU A 165 -12.03 6.95 2.82
CA GLU A 165 -11.55 5.82 3.63
C GLU A 165 -12.35 5.66 4.94
N LYS A 166 -12.80 6.77 5.54
CA LYS A 166 -13.65 6.78 6.74
C LYS A 166 -15.10 6.36 6.45
N ASN A 167 -15.61 6.64 5.26
CA ASN A 167 -17.00 6.36 4.84
C ASN A 167 -17.18 4.99 4.19
N ASN A 168 -16.10 4.23 4.03
CA ASN A 168 -16.21 2.87 3.52
C ASN A 168 -16.85 1.95 4.57
N TYR A 169 -18.14 1.65 4.36
CA TYR A 169 -18.92 0.60 5.05
C TYR A 169 -18.20 -0.76 5.10
N HIS A 170 -17.15 -0.95 4.29
CA HIS A 170 -16.34 -2.15 4.24
C HIS A 170 -15.18 -2.22 5.23
N ARG A 171 -14.91 -1.18 6.04
CA ARG A 171 -13.86 -1.22 7.08
C ARG A 171 -14.07 -2.35 8.10
N GLN A 172 -15.32 -2.63 8.44
CA GLN A 172 -15.70 -3.73 9.33
C GLN A 172 -16.13 -4.99 8.56
N ASN A 173 -15.97 -5.02 7.25
CA ASN A 173 -16.47 -6.12 6.43
C ASN A 173 -15.45 -7.27 6.41
N TRP A 174 -15.79 -8.31 7.17
CA TRP A 174 -15.02 -9.55 7.27
C TRP A 174 -15.15 -10.46 6.04
N SER A 175 -16.09 -10.18 5.13
CA SER A 175 -16.38 -11.07 3.99
C SER A 175 -15.30 -11.10 2.91
N GLY A 176 -14.35 -10.15 2.89
CA GLY A 176 -13.28 -10.06 1.88
C GLY A 176 -13.75 -9.81 0.44
N ARG A 177 -15.06 -9.75 0.17
CA ARG A 177 -15.64 -9.70 -1.18
C ARG A 177 -15.80 -8.29 -1.76
N HIS A 178 -15.97 -7.27 -0.91
CA HIS A 178 -16.42 -5.94 -1.34
C HIS A 178 -15.32 -4.85 -1.36
N CYS A 179 -14.09 -5.18 -0.94
CA CYS A 179 -12.96 -4.28 -1.09
C CYS A 179 -11.71 -5.13 -1.37
N PRO A 180 -11.21 -5.19 -2.61
CA PRO A 180 -9.98 -5.93 -2.93
C PRO A 180 -8.79 -5.21 -2.32
N ALA A 181 -8.50 -5.54 -1.06
CA ALA A 181 -7.35 -5.00 -0.36
C ALA A 181 -6.36 -6.13 -0.07
N SER A 182 -5.10 -5.85 -0.31
CA SER A 182 -3.99 -6.71 0.09
C SER A 182 -3.31 -6.10 1.31
N ILE A 183 -3.02 -6.94 2.29
CA ILE A 183 -2.36 -6.52 3.53
C ILE A 183 -0.89 -6.92 3.45
N HIS A 184 -0.03 -5.95 3.70
CA HIS A 184 1.41 -6.14 3.83
C HIS A 184 1.81 -5.74 5.24
N LEU A 185 2.72 -6.49 5.84
CA LEU A 185 3.20 -6.24 7.18
C LEU A 185 4.72 -6.33 7.23
N SER A 186 5.34 -5.51 8.08
CA SER A 186 6.74 -5.64 8.47
C SER A 186 6.82 -6.28 9.85
N ALA A 187 7.73 -7.24 10.04
CA ALA A 187 7.88 -7.96 11.30
C ALA A 187 9.35 -8.08 11.74
N ARG A 188 9.61 -7.81 13.03
CA ARG A 188 10.98 -7.65 13.53
C ARG A 188 11.75 -8.97 13.64
N CYS A 189 11.05 -10.10 13.78
CA CYS A 189 11.60 -11.48 13.85
C CYS A 189 10.49 -12.51 13.55
N TRP A 190 9.89 -12.51 12.35
CA TRP A 190 8.87 -13.53 12.01
C TRP A 190 9.57 -14.82 11.56
N ASN A 191 9.49 -15.88 12.38
CA ASN A 191 9.80 -17.24 11.94
C ASN A 191 8.49 -17.92 11.48
N PRO A 192 8.27 -18.18 10.17
CA PRO A 192 6.97 -18.65 9.66
C PRO A 192 6.50 -19.98 10.26
N GLY A 193 7.35 -20.71 10.98
CA GLY A 193 7.00 -21.95 11.70
C GLY A 193 6.34 -21.77 13.08
N SER A 194 6.21 -20.56 13.65
CA SER A 194 5.74 -20.40 15.04
C SER A 194 4.23 -20.24 15.22
N MET A 195 3.42 -20.35 14.16
CA MET A 195 1.95 -20.37 14.26
C MET A 195 1.43 -21.76 13.86
N SER A 196 1.74 -22.78 14.68
CA SER A 196 1.10 -24.09 14.57
C SER A 196 -0.11 -24.17 15.51
N THR A 197 -1.24 -24.56 14.93
CA THR A 197 -2.40 -25.21 15.55
C THR A 197 -3.05 -24.50 16.74
N TYR A 198 -4.10 -23.72 16.45
CA TYR A 198 -5.25 -23.72 17.36
C TYR A 198 -5.94 -25.08 17.19
N ARG A 199 -5.64 -26.03 18.09
CA ARG A 199 -6.44 -27.26 18.23
C ARG A 199 -7.83 -26.82 18.71
N PRO A 200 -8.94 -27.23 18.06
CA PRO A 200 -10.23 -27.13 18.70
C PRO A 200 -10.19 -28.02 19.95
N LEU A 201 -10.50 -27.43 21.09
CA LEU A 201 -10.90 -28.21 22.25
C LEU A 201 -12.35 -28.64 22.00
N TYR A 202 -12.52 -29.97 22.07
CA TYR A 202 -13.73 -30.79 21.94
C TYR A 202 -14.16 -31.15 20.51
#